data_AF-A0A7X7R010-F1
#
_entry.id   AF-A0A7X7R010-F1
#
_cell.length_a   1.000
_cell.length_b   1.000
_cell.length_c   1.000
_cell.angle_alpha   90.00
_cell.angle_beta   90.00
_cell.angle_gamma   90.00
#
_symmetry.space_group_name_H-M   'P 1'
#
loop_
_entity.id
_entity.type
_entity.pdbx_description
1 polymer ?
#
loop_
_entity_poly.entity_id
_entity_poly.type
_entity_poly.pdbx_seq_one_letter_code
_entity_poly.pdbx_strand_id
1 'polypeptide(L)'
;IFVDWIPEISSVGFQSFWSGYYNEPRMVIDVEKGLFLGLRGQGFMLGQYLAKLFVDELTGKAVPDYFHRLKMGGDALLEKAFK
;
A
#
# COMPACT_ATOMS: atom_id res chain seq x y z
N ILE A 1 -11.21 23.59 8.52
CA ILE A 1 -10.02 22.75 8.78
C ILE A 1 -8.81 23.26 7.98
N PHE A 2 -8.78 23.18 6.63
CA PHE A 2 -7.60 23.63 5.87
C PHE A 2 -7.29 25.13 6.01
N VAL A 3 -8.31 25.99 5.98
CA VAL A 3 -8.15 27.44 6.20
C VAL A 3 -7.80 27.80 7.65
N ASP A 4 -8.04 26.88 8.59
CA ASP A 4 -7.61 27.05 9.99
C ASP A 4 -6.10 26.74 10.12
N TRP A 5 -5.55 25.93 9.21
CA TRP A 5 -4.12 25.60 9.16
C TRP A 5 -3.33 26.56 8.28
N ILE A 6 -3.92 27.08 7.21
CA ILE A 6 -3.30 28.06 6.28
C ILE A 6 -4.33 29.15 5.94
N PRO A 7 -4.41 30.23 6.75
CA PRO A 7 -5.42 31.28 6.56
C PRO A 7 -5.28 32.09 5.26
N GLU A 8 -4.07 32.20 4.73
CA GLU A 8 -3.73 32.99 3.54
C GLU A 8 -4.42 32.47 2.25
N ILE A 9 -4.88 31.21 2.25
CA ILE A 9 -5.59 30.60 1.13
C ILE A 9 -7.12 30.60 1.30
N SER A 10 -7.64 31.34 2.29
CA SER A 10 -9.09 31.36 2.61
C SER A 10 -9.99 31.83 1.46
N SER A 11 -9.46 32.60 0.50
CA SER A 11 -10.18 33.05 -0.69
C SER A 11 -10.06 32.10 -1.89
N VAL A 12 -9.27 31.03 -1.79
CA VAL A 12 -9.04 30.08 -2.89
C VAL A 12 -10.13 29.02 -2.91
N GLY A 13 -10.84 28.92 -4.04
CA GLY A 13 -11.82 27.86 -4.28
C GLY A 13 -11.17 26.51 -4.63
N PHE A 14 -11.83 25.41 -4.30
CA PHE A 14 -11.39 24.08 -4.71
C PHE A 14 -11.71 23.83 -6.19
N GLN A 15 -10.70 23.42 -6.97
CA GLN A 15 -10.87 23.10 -8.39
C GLN A 15 -11.48 21.70 -8.61
N SER A 16 -11.18 20.75 -7.73
CA SER A 16 -11.67 19.37 -7.84
C SER A 16 -11.73 18.70 -6.47
N PHE A 17 -12.62 17.71 -6.38
CA PHE A 17 -12.76 16.82 -5.23
C PHE A 17 -12.76 15.38 -5.73
N TRP A 18 -12.10 14.49 -5.00
CA TRP A 18 -12.15 13.06 -5.26
C TRP A 18 -12.10 12.29 -3.95
N SER A 19 -12.52 11.04 -4.01
CA SER A 19 -12.32 10.08 -2.94
C SER A 19 -11.79 8.77 -3.55
N GLY A 20 -11.00 8.07 -2.76
CA GLY A 20 -10.50 6.74 -3.08
C GLY A 20 -10.82 5.79 -1.93
N TYR A 21 -10.87 4.50 -2.24
CA TYR A 21 -11.15 3.47 -1.25
C TYR A 21 -9.89 2.70 -0.91
N TYR A 22 -9.70 2.47 0.39
CA TYR A 22 -8.70 1.56 0.94
C TYR A 22 -9.44 0.45 1.70
N ASN A 23 -9.87 -0.57 0.97
CA ASN A 23 -10.88 -1.52 1.45
C ASN A 23 -10.27 -2.73 2.17
N GLU A 24 -9.12 -3.22 1.74
CA GLU A 24 -8.56 -4.46 2.27
C GLU A 24 -7.97 -4.23 3.66
N PRO A 25 -8.16 -5.15 4.63
CA PRO A 25 -7.68 -5.00 6.00
C PRO A 25 -6.14 -5.04 6.13
N ARG A 26 -5.46 -5.57 5.11
CA ARG A 26 -4.00 -5.70 5.07
C ARG A 26 -3.50 -5.86 3.63
N MET A 27 -2.21 -5.62 3.45
CA MET A 27 -1.50 -5.93 2.21
C MET A 27 -1.30 -7.44 2.08
N VAL A 28 -1.66 -8.01 0.92
CA VAL A 28 -1.48 -9.42 0.61
C VAL A 28 -0.75 -9.56 -0.71
N ILE A 29 0.41 -10.21 -0.65
CA ILE A 29 1.22 -10.56 -1.81
C ILE A 29 1.57 -12.05 -1.70
N ASP A 30 0.95 -12.84 -2.55
CA ASP A 30 1.05 -14.30 -2.54
C ASP A 30 1.27 -14.80 -3.97
N VAL A 31 2.54 -15.05 -4.32
CA VAL A 31 2.96 -15.41 -5.67
C VAL A 31 2.37 -16.75 -6.10
N GLU A 32 2.31 -17.73 -5.20
CA GLU A 32 1.74 -19.06 -5.45
C GLU A 32 0.26 -19.00 -5.84
N LYS A 33 -0.48 -18.04 -5.27
CA LYS A 33 -1.90 -17.81 -5.54
C LYS A 33 -2.17 -16.71 -6.56
N GLY A 34 -1.14 -16.07 -7.10
CA GLY A 34 -1.27 -14.95 -8.02
C GLY A 34 -1.89 -13.69 -7.40
N LEU A 35 -1.76 -13.49 -6.08
CA LEU A 35 -2.37 -12.37 -5.38
C LEU A 35 -1.39 -11.20 -5.24
N PHE A 36 -1.83 -10.00 -5.65
CA PHE A 36 -1.11 -8.74 -5.48
C PHE A 36 -2.13 -7.63 -5.18
N LEU A 37 -2.54 -7.49 -3.91
CA LEU A 37 -3.68 -6.65 -3.53
C LEU A 37 -3.57 -6.06 -2.12
N GLY A 38 -4.46 -5.12 -1.80
CA GLY A 38 -4.54 -4.51 -0.48
C GLY A 38 -3.40 -3.54 -0.14
N LEU A 39 -2.81 -2.91 -1.16
CA LEU A 39 -1.70 -1.98 -0.98
C LEU A 39 -2.07 -0.65 -0.29
N ARG A 40 -3.37 -0.31 -0.27
CA ARG A 40 -3.92 0.94 0.27
C ARG A 40 -3.13 2.17 -0.21
N GLY A 41 -2.96 3.20 0.64
CA GLY A 41 -2.18 4.40 0.32
C GLY A 41 -0.69 4.15 0.13
N GLN A 42 -0.15 3.02 0.63
CA GLN A 42 1.26 2.68 0.48
C GLN A 42 1.58 2.13 -0.92
N GLY A 43 0.58 1.68 -1.67
CA GLY A 43 0.76 1.14 -3.02
C GLY A 43 1.41 2.11 -3.99
N PHE A 44 1.18 3.42 -3.83
CA PHE A 44 1.82 4.43 -4.65
C PHE A 44 3.34 4.45 -4.44
N MET A 45 3.79 4.38 -3.19
CA MET A 45 5.22 4.45 -2.85
C MET A 45 5.93 3.11 -3.07
N LEU A 46 5.28 1.99 -2.75
CA LEU A 46 5.91 0.67 -2.66
C LEU A 46 5.62 -0.23 -3.87
N GLY A 47 4.63 0.12 -4.70
CA GLY A 47 4.09 -0.78 -5.72
C GLY A 47 5.13 -1.31 -6.71
N GLN A 48 6.02 -0.44 -7.19
CA GLN A 48 7.07 -0.84 -8.14
C GLN A 48 8.05 -1.86 -7.52
N TYR A 49 8.50 -1.60 -6.30
CA TYR A 49 9.42 -2.49 -5.61
C TYR A 49 8.78 -3.83 -5.26
N LEU A 50 7.54 -3.81 -4.77
CA LEU A 50 6.80 -5.02 -4.44
C LEU A 50 6.49 -5.85 -5.69
N ALA A 51 6.18 -5.21 -6.83
CA ALA A 51 5.97 -5.90 -8.09
C ALA A 51 7.27 -6.58 -8.59
N LYS A 52 8.42 -5.93 -8.41
CA LYS A 52 9.73 -6.52 -8.72
C LYS A 52 9.99 -7.77 -7.87
N LEU A 53 9.70 -7.72 -6.56
CA LEU A 53 9.81 -8.90 -5.69
C LEU A 53 8.84 -10.02 -6.08
N PHE A 54 7.61 -9.69 -6.45
CA PHE A 54 6.63 -10.65 -6.94
C PHE A 54 7.16 -11.42 -8.16
N VAL A 55 7.71 -10.71 -9.15
CA VAL A 55 8.29 -11.32 -10.36
C VAL A 55 9.57 -12.09 -10.04
N ASP A 56 10.40 -11.60 -9.11
CA ASP A 56 11.60 -12.30 -8.68
C ASP A 56 11.26 -13.67 -8.05
N GLU A 57 10.32 -13.73 -7.09
CA GLU A 57 9.86 -15.02 -6.52
C GLU A 57 9.19 -15.89 -7.59
N LEU A 58 8.38 -15.30 -8.49
CA LEU A 58 7.73 -16.04 -9.59
C LEU A 58 8.74 -16.69 -10.55
N THR A 59 9.89 -16.05 -10.75
CA THR A 59 10.97 -16.54 -11.63
C THR A 59 12.04 -17.35 -10.89
N GLY A 60 11.82 -17.68 -9.62
CA GLY A 60 12.72 -18.50 -8.82
C GLY A 60 13.97 -17.77 -8.31
N LYS A 61 13.98 -16.44 -8.34
CA LYS A 61 15.06 -15.64 -7.75
C LYS A 61 14.84 -15.47 -6.25
N ALA A 62 15.93 -15.22 -5.53
CA ALA A 62 15.87 -14.93 -4.11
C ALA A 62 15.14 -13.61 -3.85
N VAL A 63 14.28 -13.61 -2.84
CA VAL A 63 13.58 -12.45 -2.30
C VAL A 63 13.87 -12.33 -0.80
N PRO A 64 13.76 -11.14 -0.19
CA PRO A 64 13.95 -11.00 1.25
C PRO A 64 12.95 -11.84 2.05
N ASP A 65 13.37 -12.44 3.16
CA ASP A 65 12.53 -13.33 3.98
C ASP A 65 11.21 -12.69 4.44
N TYR A 66 11.23 -11.38 4.71
CA TYR A 66 10.02 -10.66 5.11
C TYR A 66 8.95 -10.65 4.02
N PHE A 67 9.31 -10.84 2.74
CA PHE A 67 8.35 -10.84 1.65
C PHE A 67 7.33 -11.97 1.80
N HIS A 68 7.77 -13.14 2.28
CA HIS A 68 6.88 -14.27 2.53
C HIS A 68 5.88 -14.02 3.67
N ARG A 69 6.13 -13.03 4.54
CA ARG A 69 5.16 -12.61 5.57
C ARG A 69 3.92 -11.93 4.98
N LEU A 70 4.00 -11.46 3.73
CA LEU A 70 2.88 -10.83 3.02
C LEU A 70 1.93 -11.85 2.37
N LYS A 71 2.26 -13.15 2.40
CA LYS A 71 1.39 -14.23 1.88
C LYS A 71 0.07 -14.28 2.66
N MET A 72 -0.96 -14.91 2.09
CA MET A 72 -2.29 -14.96 2.71
C MET A 72 -2.29 -15.67 4.08
N GLY A 73 -1.36 -16.58 4.34
CA GLY A 73 -1.18 -17.22 5.65
C GLY A 73 -0.21 -16.49 6.60
N GLY A 74 0.46 -15.45 6.12
CA GLY A 74 1.44 -14.69 6.89
C GLY A 74 0.79 -13.70 7.86
N ASP A 75 1.59 -13.18 8.77
CA ASP A 75 1.19 -12.18 9.77
C ASP A 75 1.00 -10.79 9.16
N ALA A 76 1.51 -10.56 7.95
CA ALA A 76 1.56 -9.27 7.26
C ALA A 76 2.19 -8.15 8.13
N LEU A 77 2.29 -6.95 7.56
CA LEU A 77 2.65 -5.76 8.33
C LEU A 77 1.39 -5.27 9.06
N LEU A 78 1.22 -5.70 10.32
CA LEU A 78 0.11 -5.28 11.16
C LEU A 78 0.21 -3.77 11.46
N GLU A 79 -0.82 -3.02 11.07
CA GLU A 79 -0.95 -1.58 11.29
C GLU A 79 -0.91 -1.20 12.79
N LYS A 80 -1.20 -2.14 13.70
CA LYS A 80 -1.03 -1.95 15.16
C LYS A 80 0.40 -1.64 15.58
N ALA A 81 1.41 -1.89 14.75
CA ALA A 81 2.78 -1.44 15.00
C ALA A 81 2.97 0.07 14.76
N PHE A 82 2.00 0.75 14.15
CA PHE A 82 2.09 2.15 13.72
C PHE A 82 1.07 3.09 14.40
N LYS A 83 0.19 2.58 15.27
CA LYS A 83 -0.75 3.37 16.08
C LYS A 83 -0.38 3.34 17.55
#